data_AF-A0A7W1PPN0-F1
#
_entry.id   AF-A0A7W1PPN0-F1
#
_cell.length_a   1.000
_cell.length_b   1.000
_cell.length_c   1.000
_cell.angle_alpha   90.00
_cell.angle_beta   90.00
_cell.angle_gamma   90.00
#
_symmetry.space_group_name_H-M   'P 1'
#
loop_
_entity.id
_entity.type
_entity.pdbx_description
1 polymer ?
#
loop_
_entity_poly.entity_id
_entity_poly.type
_entity_poly.pdbx_seq_one_letter_code
_entity_poly.pdbx_strand_id
1 'polypeptide(L)'
;MPTQALVGQNVALMPITLIAPDPALQADTIYAPYRDRRTALLWADSLIGDAFSGRAPEVRWVLPPELRKVARRSPGIVGDPDQMGQAALRAPKLRELPDPLRSSLRNLMAVVGGRVVMVPASIGFGRQADGQIRADLALAAADTRTGKVLWRSLAIGSGANPQEALAAALAAVLPLDTGGP
;
A
#
# COMPACT_ATOMS: atom_id res chain seq x y z
N MET A 1 -0.79 -7.67 10.06
CA MET A 1 -2.15 -7.95 9.56
C MET A 1 -2.39 -9.45 9.65
N PRO A 2 -3.53 -9.93 10.16
CA PRO A 2 -3.84 -11.37 10.10
C PRO A 2 -4.16 -11.77 8.65
N THR A 3 -3.25 -12.48 7.98
CA THR A 3 -3.40 -12.96 6.59
C THR A 3 -4.24 -14.24 6.49
N GLN A 4 -4.42 -14.97 7.59
CA GLN A 4 -5.16 -16.24 7.65
C GLN A 4 -6.58 -16.15 7.06
N ALA A 5 -7.26 -15.02 7.26
CA ALA A 5 -8.60 -14.79 6.71
C ALA A 5 -8.63 -14.56 5.18
N LEU A 6 -7.47 -14.40 4.55
CA LEU A 6 -7.31 -14.09 3.12
C LEU A 6 -6.70 -15.25 2.32
N VAL A 7 -6.42 -16.39 2.96
CA VAL A 7 -5.80 -17.57 2.33
C VAL A 7 -6.58 -17.97 1.07
N GLY A 8 -5.86 -18.12 -0.04
CA GLY A 8 -6.42 -18.53 -1.33
C GLY A 8 -7.31 -17.48 -2.02
N GLN A 9 -7.59 -16.34 -1.39
CA GLN A 9 -8.38 -15.27 -1.98
C GLN A 9 -7.52 -14.38 -2.88
N ASN A 10 -8.12 -13.90 -3.98
CA ASN A 10 -7.56 -12.79 -4.74
C ASN A 10 -7.73 -11.50 -3.92
N VAL A 11 -6.62 -10.84 -3.64
CA VAL A 11 -6.58 -9.54 -2.96
C VAL A 11 -5.85 -8.55 -3.85
N ALA A 12 -6.53 -7.48 -4.27
CA ALA A 12 -5.87 -6.44 -5.04
C ALA A 12 -5.03 -5.56 -4.11
N LEU A 13 -3.74 -5.46 -4.39
CA LEU A 13 -2.85 -4.51 -3.75
C LEU A 13 -2.83 -3.24 -4.59
N MET A 14 -3.54 -2.22 -4.12
CA MET A 14 -3.67 -0.95 -4.83
C MET A 14 -2.33 -0.22 -4.91
N PRO A 15 -2.09 0.57 -5.98
CA PRO A 15 -0.90 1.40 -6.06
C PRO A 15 -0.87 2.43 -4.94
N ILE A 16 0.33 2.71 -4.40
CA ILE A 16 0.55 3.86 -3.53
C ILE A 16 0.32 5.15 -4.34
N THR A 17 -0.32 6.14 -3.73
CA THR A 17 -0.61 7.44 -4.40
C THR A 17 -0.02 8.65 -3.68
N LEU A 18 0.62 8.44 -2.53
CA LEU A 18 1.29 9.49 -1.79
C LEU A 18 2.56 8.98 -1.10
N ILE A 19 3.67 9.63 -1.44
CA ILE A 19 4.92 9.57 -0.70
C ILE A 19 5.26 11.02 -0.34
N ALA A 20 5.48 11.28 0.94
CA ALA A 20 5.73 12.61 1.48
C ALA A 20 6.99 12.59 2.35
N PRO A 21 8.13 13.07 1.83
CA PRO A 21 9.31 13.30 2.65
C PRO A 21 9.19 14.63 3.41
N ASP A 22 9.74 14.67 4.62
CA ASP A 22 9.98 15.91 5.35
C ASP A 22 10.84 16.86 4.50
N PRO A 23 10.61 18.18 4.54
CA PRO A 23 11.32 19.14 3.69
C PRO A 23 12.85 19.06 3.79
N ALA A 24 13.37 18.80 5.00
CA ALA A 24 14.80 18.63 5.22
C ALA A 24 15.35 17.38 4.50
N LEU A 25 14.61 16.27 4.52
CA LEU A 25 14.99 15.04 3.83
C LEU A 25 14.85 15.19 2.31
N GLN A 26 13.83 15.92 1.83
CA GLN A 26 13.65 16.19 0.40
C GLN A 26 14.88 16.88 -0.23
N ALA A 27 15.55 17.75 0.53
CA ALA A 27 16.77 18.44 0.11
C ALA A 27 18.05 17.60 0.25
N ASP A 28 18.03 16.54 1.06
CA ASP A 28 19.15 15.64 1.30
C ASP A 28 19.48 14.81 0.04
N THR A 29 20.76 14.55 -0.21
CA THR A 29 21.23 13.76 -1.35
C THR A 29 20.83 12.30 -1.22
N ILE A 30 20.63 11.79 0.01
CA ILE A 30 20.15 10.42 0.24
C ILE A 30 18.76 10.17 -0.35
N TYR A 31 17.95 11.22 -0.49
CA TYR A 31 16.61 11.15 -1.06
C TYR A 31 16.58 11.51 -2.56
N ALA A 32 17.69 11.91 -3.17
CA ALA A 32 17.75 12.34 -4.56
C ALA A 32 17.11 11.35 -5.56
N PRO A 33 17.28 10.01 -5.43
CA PRO A 33 16.64 9.05 -6.35
C PRO A 33 15.10 9.07 -6.33
N TYR A 34 14.49 9.56 -5.26
CA TYR A 34 13.04 9.50 -5.02
C TYR A 34 12.35 10.87 -5.18
N ARG A 35 13.08 11.90 -5.66
CA ARG A 35 12.50 13.24 -5.86
C ARG A 35 11.52 13.28 -7.03
N ASP A 36 11.76 12.49 -8.07
CA ASP A 36 10.77 12.30 -9.13
C ASP A 36 9.59 11.48 -8.59
N ARG A 37 8.40 12.09 -8.60
CA ARG A 37 7.20 11.51 -8.02
C ARG A 37 6.87 10.15 -8.64
N ARG A 38 6.94 10.03 -9.97
CA ARG A 38 6.55 8.79 -10.66
C ARG A 38 7.52 7.66 -10.32
N THR A 39 8.81 7.95 -10.32
CA THR A 39 9.87 7.01 -9.94
C THR A 39 9.69 6.53 -8.51
N ALA A 40 9.43 7.44 -7.57
CA ALA A 40 9.19 7.09 -6.17
C ALA A 40 7.94 6.19 -5.98
N LEU A 41 6.82 6.51 -6.64
CA LEU A 41 5.60 5.69 -6.53
C LEU A 41 5.81 4.28 -7.10
N LEU A 42 6.46 4.15 -8.25
CA LEU A 42 6.75 2.84 -8.86
C LEU A 42 7.74 2.02 -8.02
N TRP A 43 8.76 2.67 -7.45
CA TRP A 43 9.69 2.05 -6.53
C TRP A 43 8.99 1.51 -5.28
N ALA A 44 8.15 2.33 -4.64
CA ALA A 44 7.41 1.92 -3.45
C ALA A 44 6.41 0.80 -3.77
N ASP A 45 5.68 0.88 -4.89
CA ASP A 45 4.80 -0.19 -5.36
C ASP A 45 5.55 -1.53 -5.49
N SER A 46 6.77 -1.50 -6.04
CA SER A 46 7.62 -2.69 -6.16
C SER A 46 7.97 -3.25 -4.80
N LEU A 47 8.49 -2.42 -3.89
CA LEU A 47 8.94 -2.88 -2.56
C LEU A 47 7.78 -3.42 -1.72
N ILE A 48 6.62 -2.76 -1.77
CA ILE A 48 5.39 -3.24 -1.11
C ILE A 48 4.94 -4.56 -1.73
N GLY A 49 4.89 -4.66 -3.07
CA GLY A 49 4.50 -5.87 -3.77
C GLY A 49 5.38 -7.08 -3.42
N ASP A 50 6.70 -6.87 -3.40
CA ASP A 50 7.67 -7.89 -3.02
C ASP A 50 7.50 -8.34 -1.57
N ALA A 51 7.32 -7.39 -0.65
CA ALA A 51 7.12 -7.69 0.77
C ALA A 51 5.83 -8.50 1.01
N PHE A 52 4.72 -8.11 0.39
CA PHE A 52 3.44 -8.82 0.52
C PHE A 52 3.50 -10.22 -0.09
N SER A 53 4.08 -10.36 -1.28
CA SER A 53 4.18 -11.64 -1.97
C SER A 53 5.15 -12.60 -1.27
N GLY A 54 6.26 -12.09 -0.74
CA GLY A 54 7.27 -12.89 -0.04
C GLY A 54 6.88 -13.28 1.39
N ARG A 55 6.13 -12.44 2.11
CA ARG A 55 5.79 -12.66 3.53
C ARG A 55 4.37 -13.21 3.75
N ALA A 56 3.50 -13.13 2.75
CA ALA A 56 2.16 -13.70 2.77
C ALA A 56 1.87 -14.48 1.47
N PRO A 57 2.69 -15.51 1.12
CA PRO A 57 2.55 -16.27 -0.12
C PRO A 57 1.23 -17.06 -0.21
N GLU A 58 0.54 -17.29 0.90
CA GLU A 58 -0.75 -17.96 0.97
C GLU A 58 -1.91 -17.13 0.41
N VAL A 59 -1.70 -15.82 0.17
CA VAL A 59 -2.68 -14.90 -0.42
C VAL A 59 -2.36 -14.67 -1.90
N ARG A 60 -3.38 -14.66 -2.76
CA ARG A 60 -3.19 -14.38 -4.19
C ARG A 60 -3.22 -12.87 -4.43
N TRP A 61 -2.06 -12.24 -4.34
CA TRP A 61 -1.91 -10.80 -4.56
C TRP A 61 -2.01 -10.43 -6.04
N VAL A 62 -2.90 -9.48 -6.35
CA VAL A 62 -2.94 -8.83 -7.66
C VAL A 62 -2.26 -7.48 -7.54
N LEU A 63 -1.02 -7.41 -8.02
CA LEU A 63 -0.11 -6.30 -7.79
C LEU A 63 -0.40 -5.08 -8.68
N PRO A 64 0.08 -3.87 -8.31
CA PRO A 64 -0.22 -2.64 -9.05
C PRO A 64 0.03 -2.68 -10.56
N PRO A 65 1.13 -3.28 -11.09
CA PRO A 65 1.32 -3.40 -12.54
C PRO A 65 0.20 -4.17 -13.25
N GLU A 66 -0.33 -5.22 -12.63
CA GLU A 66 -1.44 -6.01 -13.18
C GLU A 66 -2.77 -5.25 -13.08
N LEU A 67 -3.02 -4.54 -11.98
CA LEU A 67 -4.22 -3.68 -11.86
C LEU A 67 -4.25 -2.62 -12.96
N ARG A 68 -3.10 -1.97 -13.24
CA ARG A 68 -2.97 -1.00 -14.33
C ARG A 68 -3.20 -1.65 -15.70
N LYS A 69 -2.72 -2.87 -15.93
CA LYS A 69 -2.98 -3.63 -17.16
C LYS A 69 -4.48 -3.96 -17.31
N VAL A 70 -5.15 -4.39 -16.23
CA VAL A 70 -6.59 -4.64 -16.22
C VAL A 70 -7.38 -3.38 -16.58
N ALA A 71 -7.07 -2.25 -15.93
CA ALA A 71 -7.74 -0.98 -16.23
C ALA A 71 -7.59 -0.56 -17.70
N ARG A 72 -6.39 -0.70 -18.28
CA ARG A 72 -6.14 -0.42 -19.71
C ARG A 72 -6.91 -1.36 -20.65
N ARG A 73 -7.17 -2.60 -20.24
CA ARG A 73 -7.91 -3.59 -21.02
C ARG A 73 -9.43 -3.51 -20.83
N SER A 74 -9.91 -2.73 -19.85
CA SER A 74 -11.33 -2.59 -19.53
C SER A 74 -11.78 -1.13 -19.48
N PRO A 75 -11.53 -0.34 -20.55
CA PRO A 75 -11.89 1.07 -20.60
C PRO A 75 -13.40 1.26 -20.40
N GLY A 76 -13.78 2.29 -19.64
CA GLY A 76 -15.19 2.59 -19.32
C GLY A 76 -15.81 1.73 -18.22
N ILE A 77 -15.15 0.64 -17.80
CA ILE A 77 -15.61 -0.21 -16.69
C ILE A 77 -14.73 0.03 -15.45
N VAL A 78 -13.41 -0.07 -15.64
CA VAL A 78 -12.43 0.07 -14.56
C VAL A 78 -11.70 1.40 -14.76
N GLY A 79 -11.82 2.29 -13.77
CA GLY A 79 -11.05 3.54 -13.73
C GLY A 79 -9.55 3.30 -13.53
N ASP A 80 -8.74 4.34 -13.72
CA ASP A 80 -7.30 4.28 -13.44
C ASP A 80 -7.05 4.00 -11.94
N PRO A 81 -6.40 2.87 -11.56
CA PRO A 81 -6.14 2.51 -10.16
C PRO A 81 -5.34 3.57 -9.41
N ASP A 82 -4.51 4.35 -10.12
CA ASP A 82 -3.71 5.44 -9.57
C ASP A 82 -4.57 6.68 -9.21
N GLN A 83 -5.84 6.74 -9.63
CA GLN A 83 -6.71 7.91 -9.52
C GLN A 83 -8.08 7.63 -8.87
N MET A 84 -8.25 6.52 -8.14
CA MET A 84 -9.55 6.13 -7.57
C MET A 84 -9.98 6.87 -6.29
N GLY A 85 -9.25 7.90 -5.84
CA GLY A 85 -9.62 8.66 -4.63
C GLY A 85 -9.19 8.01 -3.31
N GLN A 86 -8.11 7.22 -3.33
CA GLN A 86 -7.56 6.51 -2.16
C GLN A 86 -7.18 7.45 -0.99
N ALA A 87 -7.04 8.76 -1.22
CA ALA A 87 -6.70 9.74 -0.19
C ALA A 87 -7.63 9.71 1.03
N ALA A 88 -8.90 9.35 0.86
CA ALA A 88 -9.84 9.19 1.97
C ALA A 88 -9.37 8.16 3.01
N LEU A 89 -8.66 7.12 2.57
CA LEU A 89 -8.12 6.06 3.43
C LEU A 89 -6.94 6.53 4.29
N ARG A 90 -6.53 7.79 4.24
CA ARG A 90 -5.58 8.38 5.20
C ARG A 90 -6.26 8.82 6.50
N ALA A 91 -7.57 9.09 6.46
CA ALA A 91 -8.30 9.56 7.65
C ALA A 91 -8.41 8.43 8.69
N PRO A 92 -7.84 8.56 9.91
CA PRO A 92 -7.65 7.43 10.83
C PRO A 92 -8.95 6.84 11.37
N LYS A 93 -10.03 7.62 11.40
CA LYS A 93 -11.35 7.21 11.90
C LYS A 93 -12.30 6.70 10.81
N LEU A 94 -11.86 6.65 9.55
CA LEU A 94 -12.71 6.15 8.46
C LEU A 94 -12.95 4.64 8.62
N ARG A 95 -14.23 4.28 8.75
CA ARG A 95 -14.71 2.90 8.93
C ARG A 95 -15.36 2.32 7.67
N GLU A 96 -15.78 3.19 6.76
CA GLU A 96 -16.46 2.82 5.52
C GLU A 96 -15.85 3.58 4.34
N LEU A 97 -15.73 2.91 3.21
CA LEU A 97 -15.25 3.48 1.97
C LEU A 97 -16.28 4.50 1.45
N PRO A 98 -15.88 5.78 1.26
CA PRO A 98 -16.76 6.76 0.64
C PRO A 98 -16.86 6.51 -0.87
N ASP A 99 -17.93 6.98 -1.49
CA ASP A 99 -17.96 7.16 -2.93
C ASP A 99 -17.16 8.42 -3.34
N PRO A 100 -16.53 8.43 -4.54
CA PRO A 100 -16.58 7.41 -5.59
C PRO A 100 -15.56 6.26 -5.42
N LEU A 101 -14.76 6.25 -4.35
CA LEU A 101 -13.74 5.22 -4.12
C LEU A 101 -14.37 3.82 -4.01
N ARG A 102 -15.47 3.69 -3.26
CA ARG A 102 -16.18 2.42 -3.09
C ARG A 102 -16.65 1.83 -4.43
N SER A 103 -17.41 2.60 -5.21
CA SER A 103 -17.90 2.17 -6.52
C SER A 103 -16.76 1.83 -7.49
N SER A 104 -15.68 2.63 -7.51
CA SER A 104 -14.50 2.39 -8.34
C SER A 104 -13.79 1.07 -7.98
N LEU A 105 -13.58 0.80 -6.69
CA LEU A 105 -13.00 -0.46 -6.20
C LEU A 105 -13.91 -1.66 -6.48
N ARG A 106 -15.23 -1.49 -6.41
CA ARG A 106 -16.18 -2.55 -6.76
C ARG A 106 -16.07 -2.93 -8.24
N ASN A 107 -15.96 -1.95 -9.13
CA ASN A 107 -15.79 -2.19 -10.57
C ASN A 107 -14.45 -2.89 -10.86
N LEU A 108 -13.36 -2.45 -10.22
CA LEU A 108 -12.06 -3.11 -10.33
C LEU A 108 -12.13 -4.57 -9.90
N MET A 109 -12.71 -4.84 -8.72
CA MET A 109 -12.81 -6.20 -8.17
C MET A 109 -13.78 -7.10 -8.93
N ALA A 110 -14.77 -6.54 -9.65
CA ALA A 110 -15.62 -7.31 -10.55
C ALA A 110 -14.82 -7.95 -11.71
N VAL A 111 -13.71 -7.32 -12.12
CA VAL A 111 -12.84 -7.83 -13.19
C VAL A 111 -11.69 -8.67 -12.62
N VAL A 112 -11.07 -8.21 -11.54
CA VAL A 112 -9.91 -8.88 -10.90
C VAL A 112 -10.33 -10.16 -10.15
N GLY A 113 -11.57 -10.21 -9.68
CA GLY A 113 -12.07 -11.26 -8.79
C GLY A 113 -11.58 -11.08 -7.36
N GLY A 114 -12.38 -11.56 -6.40
CA GLY A 114 -12.14 -11.37 -4.97
C GLY A 114 -13.04 -10.29 -4.37
N ARG A 115 -12.83 -9.99 -3.08
CA ARG A 115 -13.68 -9.05 -2.31
C ARG A 115 -12.89 -8.07 -1.46
N VAL A 116 -11.62 -8.35 -1.23
CA VAL A 116 -10.76 -7.55 -0.36
C VAL A 116 -9.74 -6.82 -1.22
N VAL A 117 -9.52 -5.56 -0.86
CA VAL A 117 -8.42 -4.76 -1.39
C VAL A 117 -7.50 -4.36 -0.24
N MET A 118 -6.20 -4.35 -0.50
CA MET A 118 -5.19 -3.77 0.37
C MET A 118 -4.75 -2.45 -0.26
N VAL A 119 -4.80 -1.36 0.53
CA VAL A 119 -4.48 -0.02 0.06
C VAL A 119 -3.34 0.57 0.89
N PRO A 120 -2.17 0.77 0.27
CA PRO A 120 -1.14 1.68 0.77
C PRO A 120 -1.65 3.12 0.65
N ALA A 121 -2.07 3.71 1.76
CA ALA A 121 -2.73 5.02 1.77
C ALA A 121 -1.74 6.19 1.69
N SER A 122 -0.58 6.04 2.33
CA SER A 122 0.52 7.01 2.30
C SER A 122 1.81 6.43 2.87
N ILE A 123 2.94 6.97 2.43
CA ILE A 123 4.24 6.82 3.09
C ILE A 123 4.74 8.22 3.48
N GLY A 124 5.07 8.42 4.75
CA GLY A 124 5.83 9.57 5.23
C GLY A 124 7.30 9.18 5.41
N PHE A 125 8.24 10.05 5.04
CA PHE A 125 9.65 9.87 5.37
C PHE A 125 10.17 11.05 6.18
N GLY A 126 10.91 10.77 7.26
CA GLY A 126 11.52 11.79 8.09
C GLY A 126 12.91 11.39 8.56
N ARG A 127 13.68 12.36 9.04
CA ARG A 127 14.99 12.10 9.67
C ARG A 127 14.81 12.06 11.19
N GLN A 128 15.40 11.06 11.83
CA GLN A 128 15.43 10.94 13.29
C GLN A 128 16.66 11.63 13.87
N ALA A 129 16.63 11.89 15.18
CA ALA A 129 17.70 12.60 15.88
C ALA A 129 19.04 11.83 15.86
N ASP A 130 18.99 10.50 15.75
CA ASP A 130 20.15 9.61 15.61
C ASP A 130 20.69 9.53 14.17
N GLY A 131 20.09 10.29 13.24
CA GLY A 131 20.49 10.33 11.85
C GLY A 131 19.86 9.24 10.97
N GLN A 132 19.05 8.34 11.52
CA GLN A 132 18.32 7.35 10.72
C GLN A 132 17.17 8.01 9.94
N ILE A 133 16.74 7.34 8.87
CA ILE A 133 15.52 7.65 8.15
C ILE A 133 14.39 6.84 8.76
N ARG A 134 13.29 7.51 9.10
CA ARG A 134 12.02 6.91 9.53
C ARG A 134 11.06 6.88 8.35
N ALA A 135 10.33 5.78 8.20
CA ALA A 135 9.22 5.60 7.29
C ALA A 135 7.93 5.35 8.08
N ASP A 136 6.88 6.12 7.78
CA ASP A 136 5.53 5.96 8.32
C ASP A 136 4.60 5.45 7.21
N LEU A 137 4.30 4.15 7.21
CA LEU A 137 3.46 3.48 6.22
C LEU A 137 2.03 3.31 6.74
N ALA A 138 1.08 4.00 6.11
CA ALA A 138 -0.34 3.81 6.36
C ALA A 138 -0.94 2.77 5.39
N LEU A 139 -1.59 1.74 5.94
CA LEU A 139 -2.26 0.69 5.18
C LEU A 139 -3.70 0.51 5.64
N ALA A 140 -4.57 0.13 4.71
CA ALA A 140 -5.95 -0.26 5.00
C ALA A 140 -6.37 -1.46 4.15
N ALA A 141 -7.01 -2.44 4.77
CA ALA A 141 -7.75 -3.48 4.06
C ALA A 141 -9.24 -3.18 4.11
N ALA A 142 -9.94 -3.35 2.98
CA ALA A 142 -11.38 -3.10 2.91
C ALA A 142 -12.11 -4.17 2.08
N ASP A 143 -13.34 -4.49 2.49
CA ASP A 143 -14.28 -5.30 1.71
C ASP A 143 -15.02 -4.38 0.72
N THR A 144 -14.84 -4.60 -0.57
CA THR A 144 -15.38 -3.72 -1.63
C THR A 144 -16.88 -3.90 -1.87
N ARG A 145 -17.45 -5.02 -1.43
CA ARG A 145 -18.89 -5.31 -1.56
C ARG A 145 -19.68 -4.55 -0.48
N THR A 146 -19.25 -4.67 0.77
CA THR A 146 -19.89 -4.02 1.92
C THR A 146 -19.41 -2.57 2.11
N GLY A 147 -18.24 -2.22 1.58
CA GLY A 147 -17.59 -0.94 1.80
C GLY A 147 -16.88 -0.83 3.16
N LYS A 148 -16.88 -1.87 3.99
CA LYS A 148 -16.29 -1.82 5.33
C LYS A 148 -14.76 -1.84 5.27
N VAL A 149 -14.14 -0.96 6.05
CA VAL A 149 -12.71 -1.05 6.37
C VAL A 149 -12.52 -2.16 7.40
N LEU A 150 -11.84 -3.23 7.00
CA LEU A 150 -11.66 -4.44 7.80
C LEU A 150 -10.50 -4.31 8.78
N TRP A 151 -9.44 -3.63 8.35
CA TRP A 151 -8.21 -3.50 9.11
C TRP A 151 -7.43 -2.27 8.65
N ARG A 152 -6.64 -1.69 9.57
CA ARG A 152 -5.73 -0.59 9.30
C ARG A 152 -4.48 -0.71 10.13
N SER A 153 -3.40 -0.11 9.63
CA SER A 153 -2.17 0.07 10.39
C SER A 153 -1.47 1.35 10.01
N LEU A 154 -0.79 1.94 10.99
CA LEU A 154 0.30 2.87 10.78
C LEU A 154 1.57 2.15 11.24
N ALA A 155 2.33 1.62 10.29
CA ALA A 155 3.58 0.93 10.59
C ALA A 155 4.74 1.91 10.48
N ILE A 156 5.66 1.80 11.43
CA ILE A 156 6.83 2.66 11.52
C ILE A 156 8.06 1.77 11.34
N GLY A 157 9.00 2.20 10.52
CA GLY A 157 10.29 1.56 10.35
C GLY A 157 11.40 2.59 10.30
N SER A 158 12.61 2.19 10.69
CA SER A 158 13.79 3.02 10.64
C SER A 158 14.93 2.29 9.93
N GLY A 159 15.81 3.04 9.27
CA GLY A 159 16.96 2.48 8.55
C GLY A 159 17.95 3.57 8.11
N ALA A 160 19.09 3.18 7.54
CA ALA A 160 20.10 4.13 7.11
C ALA A 160 19.66 4.95 5.89
N ASN A 161 18.70 4.46 5.12
CA ASN A 161 18.17 5.08 3.91
C ASN A 161 16.65 4.81 3.75
N PRO A 162 15.95 5.49 2.82
CA PRO A 162 14.50 5.31 2.63
C PRO A 162 14.06 3.87 2.33
N GLN A 163 14.90 3.08 1.64
CA GLN A 163 14.59 1.68 1.33
C GLN A 163 14.61 0.79 2.57
N GLU A 164 15.64 0.91 3.39
CA GLU A 164 15.72 0.17 4.66
C GLU A 164 14.59 0.56 5.61
N ALA A 165 14.29 1.87 5.71
CA ALA A 165 13.21 2.36 6.57
C ALA A 165 11.83 1.80 6.14
N LEU A 166 11.54 1.82 4.83
CA LEU A 166 10.28 1.28 4.30
C LEU A 166 10.22 -0.25 4.42
N ALA A 167 11.33 -0.95 4.19
CA ALA A 167 11.40 -2.39 4.40
C ALA A 167 11.16 -2.78 5.86
N ALA A 168 11.70 -2.02 6.82
CA ALA A 168 11.45 -2.20 8.25
C ALA A 168 9.97 -1.96 8.60
N ALA A 169 9.35 -0.92 8.04
CA ALA A 169 7.92 -0.65 8.24
C ALA A 169 7.04 -1.80 7.69
N LEU A 170 7.38 -2.32 6.50
CA LEU A 170 6.68 -3.47 5.91
C LEU A 170 6.85 -4.75 6.74
N ALA A 171 8.05 -4.98 7.29
CA ALA A 171 8.32 -6.11 8.17
C ALA A 171 7.48 -6.06 9.46
N ALA A 172 7.21 -4.87 10.00
CA ALA A 172 6.32 -4.69 11.15
C ALA A 172 4.85 -5.00 10.84
N VAL A 173 4.41 -4.84 9.58
CA VAL A 173 3.03 -5.17 9.15
C VAL A 173 2.84 -6.66 8.95
N LEU A 174 3.84 -7.30 8.35
CA LEU A 174 3.85 -8.72 7.98
C LEU A 174 5.00 -9.40 8.74
N PRO A 175 4.86 -9.59 10.06
CA PRO A 175 5.86 -10.33 10.81
C PRO A 175 5.96 -11.73 10.23
N LEU A 176 7.19 -12.23 10.08
CA LEU A 176 7.36 -13.66 9.85
C LEU A 176 6.93 -14.34 11.15
N ASP A 177 6.02 -15.30 11.07
CA ASP A 177 5.76 -16.22 12.18
C ASP A 177 7.06 -17.01 12.39
N THR A 178 7.96 -16.46 13.20
CA THR A 178 8.99 -17.24 13.86
C THR A 178 8.24 -17.98 14.96
N GLY A 179 7.60 -19.10 14.62
CA GLY A 179 6.88 -19.92 15.59
C GLY A 179 7.71 -20.05 16.86
N GLY A 180 7.27 -19.38 17.93
CA GLY A 180 7.79 -19.65 19.26
C GLY A 180 7.32 -21.05 19.65
N PRO A 181 8.20 -21.90 20.21
CA PRO A 181 7.82 -23.22 20.70
C PRO A 181 6.73 -23.15 21.78
#